data_AF-A0AAF0TCT5-F1
#
_entry.id   AF-A0AAF0TCT5-F1
#
_cell.length_a   1.000
_cell.length_b   1.000
_cell.length_c   1.000
_cell.angle_alpha   90.00
_cell.angle_beta   90.00
_cell.angle_gamma   90.00
#
_symmetry.space_group_name_H-M   'P 1'
#
loop_
_entity.id
_entity.type
_entity.pdbx_description
1 polymer ?
#
loop_
_entity_poly.entity_id
_entity_poly.type
_entity_poly.pdbx_seq_one_letter_code
_entity_poly.pdbx_strand_id
1 'polypeptide(L)'
;MKKSTHFILTDGKAERTIQTLEDMLRTCVIDFKDNWDDHLSLIEFTYNNSYHPIIGMAPFGALYSRRCRSPICLFEVAEVSLIGPELVHKTMEKVRLIIERLKMTQSRHKSYADVRRRDLEFDVNDWVYLKISPMKGVMRFGKKGKLSPHYGSISNVEVY
;
A
#
# COMPACT_ATOMS: atom_id res chain seq x y z
N MET A 1 22.81 17.15 15.80
CA MET A 1 21.69 17.04 14.84
C MET A 1 21.89 15.76 14.02
N LYS A 2 21.36 14.62 14.48
CA LYS A 2 21.51 13.34 13.76
C LYS A 2 20.40 13.25 12.71
N LYS A 3 20.79 13.26 11.43
CA LYS A 3 19.87 12.95 10.32
C LYS A 3 19.48 11.48 10.46
N SER A 4 18.23 11.22 10.83
CA SER A 4 17.68 9.87 10.86
C SER A 4 17.63 9.36 9.42
N THR A 5 18.28 8.23 9.20
CA THR A 5 18.31 7.45 7.97
C THR A 5 16.90 7.28 7.41
N HIS A 6 16.65 7.91 6.26
CA HIS A 6 15.51 7.60 5.41
C HIS A 6 15.49 6.09 5.17
N PHE A 7 14.45 5.41 5.64
CA PHE A 7 14.14 4.07 5.20
C PHE A 7 13.67 4.19 3.74
N ILE A 8 14.62 4.24 2.80
CA ILE A 8 14.32 4.20 1.36
C ILE A 8 13.98 2.75 1.06
N LEU A 9 12.76 2.36 1.43
CA LEU A 9 12.09 1.22 0.86
C LEU A 9 11.91 1.53 -0.63
N THR A 10 12.18 0.58 -1.53
CA THR A 10 12.03 0.73 -2.98
C THR A 10 10.74 1.50 -3.31
N ASP A 11 10.83 2.55 -4.16
CA ASP A 11 9.74 3.50 -4.44
C ASP A 11 8.36 2.82 -4.61
N GLY A 12 8.35 1.72 -5.38
CA GLY A 12 7.14 0.93 -5.63
C GLY A 12 6.53 0.19 -4.43
N LYS A 13 7.26 -0.06 -3.33
CA LYS A 13 6.66 -0.59 -2.08
C LYS A 13 5.94 0.52 -1.30
N ALA A 14 6.55 1.70 -1.20
CA ALA A 14 5.97 2.85 -0.52
C ALA A 14 4.71 3.35 -1.27
N GLU A 15 4.80 3.47 -2.60
CA GLU A 15 3.66 3.84 -3.46
C GLU A 15 2.46 2.89 -3.26
N ARG A 16 2.69 1.58 -3.22
CA ARG A 16 1.61 0.59 -3.01
C ARG A 16 0.95 0.76 -1.65
N THR A 17 1.74 0.94 -0.59
CA THR A 17 1.18 1.17 0.75
C THR A 17 0.37 2.45 0.84
N ILE A 18 0.83 3.53 0.20
CA ILE A 18 0.10 4.81 0.14
C ILE A 18 -1.22 4.62 -0.61
N GLN A 19 -1.20 3.94 -1.76
CA GLN A 19 -2.41 3.72 -2.53
C GLN A 19 -3.45 2.88 -1.76
N THR A 20 -3.01 1.85 -1.02
CA THR A 20 -3.90 1.02 -0.19
C THR A 20 -4.52 1.86 0.93
N LEU A 21 -3.74 2.75 1.54
CA LEU A 21 -4.22 3.66 2.58
C LEU A 21 -5.26 4.65 2.03
N GLU A 22 -4.96 5.30 0.90
CA GLU A 22 -5.88 6.25 0.25
C GLU A 22 -7.21 5.60 -0.14
N ASP A 23 -7.17 4.41 -0.70
CA ASP A 23 -8.37 3.69 -1.11
C ASP A 23 -9.22 3.27 0.09
N MET A 24 -8.58 2.78 1.15
CA MET A 24 -9.28 2.48 2.42
C MET A 24 -9.94 3.75 2.96
N LEU A 25 -9.19 4.85 3.07
CA LEU A 25 -9.72 6.14 3.53
C LEU A 25 -10.92 6.60 2.70
N ARG A 26 -10.83 6.50 1.37
CA ARG A 26 -11.94 6.87 0.47
C ARG A 26 -13.21 6.07 0.76
N THR A 27 -13.08 4.76 1.00
CA THR A 27 -14.24 3.93 1.34
C THR A 27 -14.79 4.22 2.75
N CYS A 28 -13.92 4.48 3.73
CA CYS A 28 -14.34 4.86 5.07
C CYS A 28 -15.07 6.21 5.08
N VAL A 29 -14.61 7.20 4.31
CA VAL A 29 -15.30 8.49 4.17
C VAL A 29 -16.71 8.31 3.59
N ILE A 30 -16.89 7.42 2.62
CA ILE A 30 -18.22 7.11 2.06
C ILE A 30 -19.15 6.49 3.12
N ASP A 31 -18.63 5.57 3.93
CA ASP A 31 -19.43 4.88 4.95
C ASP A 31 -19.79 5.79 6.13
N PHE A 32 -18.86 6.64 6.57
CA PHE A 32 -19.04 7.55 7.70
C PHE A 32 -19.73 8.87 7.33
N LYS A 33 -19.85 9.17 6.02
CA LYS A 33 -20.55 10.35 5.47
C LYS A 33 -20.06 11.64 6.13
N ASP A 34 -20.97 12.45 6.68
CA ASP A 34 -20.69 13.78 7.21
C ASP A 34 -19.88 13.78 8.53
N ASN A 35 -19.71 12.61 9.18
CA ASN A 35 -18.98 12.47 10.45
C ASN A 35 -17.66 11.70 10.27
N TRP A 36 -17.07 11.74 9.07
CA TRP A 36 -15.85 10.99 8.77
C TRP A 36 -14.61 11.51 9.54
N ASP A 37 -14.58 12.81 9.82
CA ASP A 37 -13.51 13.51 10.52
C ASP A 37 -13.45 13.13 12.00
N ASP A 38 -14.60 12.97 12.65
CA ASP A 38 -14.73 12.40 14.01
C ASP A 38 -14.19 10.96 14.12
N HIS A 39 -14.02 10.27 12.98
CA HIS A 39 -13.58 8.88 12.91
C HIS A 39 -12.17 8.71 12.38
N LEU A 40 -11.51 9.81 11.99
CA LEU A 40 -10.16 9.76 11.41
C LEU A 40 -9.15 9.12 12.36
N SER A 41 -9.17 9.48 13.65
CA SER A 41 -8.29 8.88 14.66
C SER A 41 -8.55 7.38 14.84
N LEU A 42 -9.80 6.94 14.72
CA LEU A 42 -10.14 5.52 14.81
C LEU A 42 -9.65 4.76 13.57
N ILE A 43 -9.80 5.36 12.39
CA ILE A 43 -9.30 4.79 11.12
C ILE A 43 -7.78 4.65 11.15
N GLU A 44 -7.06 5.69 11.55
CA GLU A 44 -5.60 5.66 11.71
C GLU A 44 -5.18 4.60 12.73
N PHE A 45 -5.85 4.58 13.89
CA PHE A 45 -5.59 3.58 14.93
C PHE A 45 -5.78 2.16 14.39
N THR A 46 -6.87 1.88 13.70
CA THR A 46 -7.15 0.55 13.13
C THR A 46 -6.13 0.19 12.06
N TYR A 47 -5.77 1.10 11.15
CA TYR A 47 -4.77 0.86 10.10
C TYR A 47 -3.38 0.55 10.68
N ASN A 48 -2.93 1.35 11.65
CA ASN A 48 -1.61 1.20 12.27
C ASN A 48 -1.45 -0.10 13.06
N ASN A 49 -2.56 -0.64 13.56
CA ASN A 49 -2.58 -1.88 14.35
C ASN A 49 -2.98 -3.12 13.54
N SER A 50 -3.51 -2.94 12.33
CA SER A 50 -3.85 -4.05 11.43
C SER A 50 -2.59 -4.69 10.84
N TYR A 51 -2.68 -5.98 10.50
CA TYR A 51 -1.60 -6.69 9.84
C TYR A 51 -1.40 -6.22 8.38
N HIS A 52 -0.15 -5.93 8.01
CA HIS A 52 0.21 -5.57 6.63
C HIS A 52 1.08 -6.65 5.98
N PRO A 53 0.59 -7.37 4.96
CA PRO A 53 1.34 -8.47 4.32
C PRO A 53 2.70 -8.07 3.72
N ILE A 54 2.84 -6.82 3.27
CA ILE A 54 4.08 -6.31 2.66
C ILE A 54 5.21 -6.19 3.70
N ILE A 55 4.86 -5.77 4.92
CA ILE A 55 5.79 -5.55 6.03
C ILE A 55 5.89 -6.82 6.90
N GLY A 56 4.89 -7.71 6.83
CA GLY A 56 4.81 -8.93 7.61
C GLY A 56 4.38 -8.72 9.07
N MET A 57 3.97 -7.49 9.44
CA MET A 57 3.47 -7.12 10.76
C MET A 57 2.65 -5.83 10.68
N ALA A 58 2.12 -5.35 11.82
CA ALA A 58 1.44 -4.06 11.90
C ALA A 58 2.44 -2.89 11.91
N PRO A 59 2.15 -1.75 11.23
CA PRO A 59 3.01 -0.56 11.20
C PRO A 59 3.41 -0.07 12.60
N PHE A 60 2.49 -0.06 13.57
CA PHE A 60 2.77 0.28 14.95
C PHE A 60 3.83 -0.65 15.56
N GLY A 61 3.69 -1.97 15.32
CA GLY A 61 4.64 -2.97 15.76
C GLY A 61 6.01 -2.80 15.11
N ALA A 62 6.04 -2.48 13.81
CA ALA A 62 7.28 -2.21 13.09
C ALA A 62 8.00 -0.96 13.62
N LEU A 63 7.25 0.11 13.92
CA LEU A 63 7.81 1.39 14.36
C LEU A 63 8.31 1.36 15.81
N TYR A 64 7.55 0.74 16.71
CA TYR A 64 7.83 0.78 18.15
C TYR A 64 8.37 -0.54 18.72
N SER A 65 8.48 -1.59 17.90
CA SER A 65 8.88 -2.95 18.31
C SER A 65 8.03 -3.51 19.47
N ARG A 66 6.77 -3.06 19.60
CA ARG A 66 5.84 -3.47 20.65
C ARG A 66 4.44 -3.63 20.07
N ARG A 67 3.66 -4.58 20.60
CA ARG A 67 2.23 -4.70 20.28
C ARG A 67 1.44 -3.62 21.01
N CYS A 68 0.43 -3.07 20.36
CA CYS A 68 -0.48 -2.13 21.01
C CYS A 68 -1.26 -2.81 22.13
N ARG A 69 -1.36 -2.13 23.27
CA ARG A 69 -2.09 -2.58 24.47
C ARG A 69 -3.30 -1.66 24.74
N SER A 70 -4.01 -1.30 23.68
CA SER A 70 -5.31 -0.63 23.81
C SER A 70 -6.37 -1.68 24.16
N PRO A 71 -7.40 -1.34 24.95
CA PRO A 71 -8.56 -2.18 25.13
C PRO A 71 -9.01 -2.73 23.78
N ILE A 72 -9.24 -1.85 22.78
CA ILE A 72 -9.70 -2.17 21.41
C ILE A 72 -8.83 -3.22 20.71
N CYS A 73 -7.50 -3.22 20.91
CA CYS A 73 -6.60 -4.25 20.35
C CYS A 73 -6.61 -5.55 21.16
N LEU A 74 -6.85 -5.49 22.47
CA LEU A 74 -6.95 -6.68 23.32
C LEU A 74 -8.18 -7.54 22.96
N PHE A 75 -9.26 -6.94 22.44
CA PHE A 75 -10.50 -7.66 22.08
C PHE A 75 -10.36 -8.69 20.94
N GLU A 76 -9.31 -8.63 20.10
CA GLU A 76 -9.03 -9.73 19.14
C GLU A 76 -8.53 -11.00 19.85
N VAL A 77 -8.09 -10.90 21.12
CA VAL A 77 -7.62 -12.00 21.97
C VAL A 77 -8.51 -12.09 23.21
N ALA A 78 -9.65 -12.76 23.06
CA ALA A 78 -10.52 -13.34 24.09
C ALA A 78 -10.89 -12.52 25.36
N GLU A 79 -12.21 -12.36 25.51
CA GLU A 79 -12.97 -12.07 26.74
C GLU A 79 -12.89 -10.67 27.36
N VAL A 80 -14.07 -10.10 27.62
CA VAL A 80 -14.24 -8.70 28.00
C VAL A 80 -15.13 -8.62 29.21
N SER A 81 -14.56 -8.16 30.30
CA SER A 81 -15.29 -7.43 31.33
C SER A 81 -14.36 -6.31 31.78
N LEU A 82 -14.69 -5.03 31.50
CA LEU A 82 -14.43 -3.90 32.41
C LEU A 82 -14.75 -2.47 31.91
N ILE A 83 -15.31 -2.24 30.72
CA ILE A 83 -15.68 -0.88 30.28
C ILE A 83 -17.12 -0.89 29.76
N GLY A 84 -17.89 0.16 30.07
CA GLY A 84 -19.32 0.28 29.74
C GLY A 84 -19.64 -0.26 28.33
N PRO A 85 -20.49 -1.30 28.23
CA PRO A 85 -20.56 -2.15 27.03
C PRO A 85 -21.00 -1.37 25.79
N GLU A 86 -21.79 -0.31 25.93
CA GLU A 86 -22.40 0.37 24.79
C GLU A 86 -21.42 1.19 23.94
N LEU A 87 -20.56 2.01 24.56
CA LEU A 87 -19.58 2.83 23.82
C LEU A 87 -18.48 1.96 23.20
N VAL A 88 -18.04 0.94 23.94
CA VAL A 88 -17.07 -0.04 23.45
C VAL A 88 -17.65 -0.79 22.26
N HIS A 89 -18.88 -1.28 22.35
CA HIS A 89 -19.54 -1.99 21.26
C HIS A 89 -19.71 -1.10 20.02
N LYS A 90 -20.19 0.15 20.19
CA LYS A 90 -20.29 1.10 19.07
C LYS A 90 -18.94 1.36 18.39
N THR A 91 -17.87 1.46 19.18
CA THR A 91 -16.52 1.65 18.65
C THR A 91 -16.02 0.39 17.94
N MET A 92 -16.30 -0.79 18.48
CA MET A 92 -15.94 -2.07 17.87
C MET A 92 -16.61 -2.29 16.51
N GLU A 93 -17.89 -1.96 16.37
CA GLU A 93 -18.58 -2.06 15.09
C GLU A 93 -17.92 -1.18 14.03
N LYS A 94 -17.49 0.04 14.40
CA LYS A 94 -16.74 0.92 13.49
C LYS A 94 -15.37 0.34 13.14
N VAL A 95 -14.66 -0.23 14.12
CA VAL A 95 -13.36 -0.89 13.87
C VAL A 95 -13.52 -2.08 12.91
N ARG A 96 -14.56 -2.90 13.09
CA ARG A 96 -14.88 -4.03 12.19
C ARG A 96 -15.09 -3.54 10.77
N LEU A 97 -15.89 -2.50 10.60
CA LEU A 97 -16.13 -1.87 9.30
C LEU A 97 -14.82 -1.40 8.64
N ILE A 98 -13.94 -0.72 9.39
CA ILE A 98 -12.65 -0.24 8.87
C ILE A 98 -11.75 -1.43 8.45
N ILE A 99 -11.71 -2.50 9.25
CA ILE A 99 -10.96 -3.73 8.91
C ILE A 99 -11.51 -4.36 7.62
N GLU A 100 -12.82 -4.42 7.45
CA GLU A 100 -13.44 -4.94 6.22
C GLU A 100 -13.06 -4.09 5.00
N ARG A 101 -13.09 -2.76 5.13
CA ARG A 101 -12.66 -1.84 4.05
C ARG A 101 -11.20 -1.99 3.71
N LEU A 102 -10.33 -2.16 4.70
CA LEU A 102 -8.92 -2.45 4.49
C LEU A 102 -8.74 -3.77 3.72
N LYS A 103 -9.43 -4.84 4.12
CA LYS A 103 -9.37 -6.16 3.46
C LYS A 103 -9.88 -6.10 2.01
N MET A 104 -11.01 -5.41 1.78
CA MET A 104 -11.55 -5.20 0.43
C MET A 104 -10.55 -4.46 -0.46
N THR A 105 -9.92 -3.42 0.07
CA THR A 105 -8.91 -2.64 -0.65
C THR A 105 -7.69 -3.48 -1.02
N GLN A 106 -7.15 -4.24 -0.04
CA GLN A 106 -6.05 -5.17 -0.28
C GLN A 106 -6.40 -6.24 -1.32
N SER A 107 -7.61 -6.81 -1.25
CA SER A 107 -8.10 -7.80 -2.22
C SER A 107 -8.20 -7.22 -3.63
N ARG A 108 -8.74 -6.01 -3.78
CA ARG A 108 -8.83 -5.30 -5.06
C ARG A 108 -7.44 -4.99 -5.64
N HIS A 109 -6.52 -4.54 -4.80
CA HIS A 109 -5.14 -4.28 -5.22
C HIS A 109 -4.45 -5.55 -5.70
N LYS A 110 -4.63 -6.65 -4.95
CA LYS A 110 -4.12 -7.96 -5.34
C LYS A 110 -4.71 -8.41 -6.68
N SER A 111 -6.02 -8.34 -6.85
CA SER A 111 -6.67 -8.77 -8.10
C SER A 111 -6.23 -7.93 -9.31
N TYR A 112 -6.07 -6.61 -9.17
CA TYR A 112 -5.54 -5.78 -10.24
C TYR A 112 -4.08 -6.06 -10.56
N ALA A 113 -3.25 -6.31 -9.55
CA ALA A 113 -1.86 -6.67 -9.76
C ALA A 113 -1.75 -8.03 -10.47
N ASP A 114 -2.55 -9.00 -10.06
CA ASP A 114 -2.51 -10.37 -10.58
C ASP A 114 -3.04 -10.44 -12.01
N VAL A 115 -4.15 -9.75 -12.34
CA VAL A 115 -4.67 -9.67 -13.72
C VAL A 115 -3.68 -8.99 -14.68
N ARG A 116 -2.87 -8.04 -14.18
CA ARG A 116 -1.88 -7.31 -14.99
C ARG A 116 -0.52 -7.99 -15.05
N ARG A 117 -0.26 -9.03 -14.25
CA ARG A 117 0.89 -9.90 -14.42
C ARG A 117 0.56 -10.90 -15.53
N ARG A 118 1.02 -10.62 -16.74
CA ARG A 118 1.26 -11.68 -17.72
C ARG A 118 2.68 -12.14 -17.48
N ASP A 119 2.87 -13.42 -17.24
CA ASP A 119 4.20 -14.00 -17.32
C ASP A 119 4.65 -13.86 -18.77
N LEU A 120 5.62 -12.98 -19.00
CA LEU A 120 6.21 -12.75 -20.30
C LEU A 120 7.58 -13.41 -20.25
N GLU A 121 7.61 -14.66 -20.68
CA GLU A 121 8.84 -15.41 -20.88
C GLU A 121 9.42 -15.03 -22.23
N PHE A 122 10.74 -14.84 -22.28
CA PHE A 122 11.46 -14.55 -23.51
C PHE A 122 12.52 -15.64 -23.70
N ASP A 123 12.61 -16.16 -24.91
CA ASP A 123 13.67 -17.07 -25.28
C ASP A 123 14.92 -16.31 -25.74
N VAL A 124 16.07 -16.97 -25.67
CA VAL A 124 17.30 -16.43 -26.26
C VAL A 124 17.07 -16.24 -27.77
N ASN A 125 17.42 -15.05 -28.28
CA ASN A 125 17.12 -14.55 -29.63
C ASN A 125 15.70 -14.00 -29.86
N ASP A 126 14.86 -13.85 -28.83
CA ASP A 126 13.65 -13.07 -28.96
C ASP A 126 13.96 -11.58 -29.15
N TRP A 127 13.19 -10.97 -30.04
CA TRP A 127 13.29 -9.56 -30.38
C TRP A 127 12.46 -8.71 -29.42
N VAL A 128 13.13 -7.90 -28.59
CA VAL A 128 12.46 -7.01 -27.62
C VAL A 128 12.75 -5.54 -27.89
N TYR A 129 11.75 -4.70 -27.59
CA TYR A 129 11.90 -3.26 -27.67
C TYR A 129 12.48 -2.69 -26.38
N LEU A 130 13.63 -2.01 -26.46
CA LEU A 130 14.22 -1.33 -25.31
C LEU A 130 13.45 -0.03 -25.00
N LYS A 131 12.89 0.08 -23.80
CA LYS A 131 12.25 1.32 -23.34
C LYS A 131 13.31 2.41 -23.15
N ILE A 132 13.19 3.51 -23.91
CA ILE A 132 14.05 4.68 -23.76
C ILE A 132 13.50 5.51 -22.60
N SER A 133 14.03 5.31 -21.40
CA SER A 133 13.76 6.21 -20.28
C SER A 133 14.71 7.40 -20.36
N PRO A 134 14.22 8.64 -20.53
CA PRO A 134 15.10 9.79 -20.53
C PRO A 134 15.65 10.00 -19.12
N MET A 135 16.86 9.53 -18.86
CA MET A 135 17.62 9.99 -17.70
C MET A 135 17.87 11.49 -17.87
N LYS A 136 17.63 12.27 -16.82
CA LYS A 136 17.84 13.72 -16.82
C LYS A 136 19.28 14.01 -17.30
N GLY A 137 19.42 14.57 -18.51
CA GLY A 137 20.71 15.00 -19.06
C GLY A 137 21.45 14.02 -20.00
N VAL A 138 20.99 12.77 -20.20
CA VAL A 138 21.63 11.86 -21.17
C VAL A 138 20.68 11.58 -22.32
N MET A 139 20.89 12.29 -23.44
CA MET A 139 20.09 12.16 -24.65
C MET A 139 20.94 11.43 -25.70
N ARG A 140 20.69 10.13 -25.92
CA ARG A 140 21.39 9.37 -26.97
C ARG A 140 20.83 9.63 -28.38
N PHE A 141 19.56 10.07 -28.50
CA PHE A 141 18.89 10.26 -29.80
C PHE A 141 18.03 11.54 -29.83
N GLY A 142 18.58 12.63 -30.39
CA GLY A 142 17.82 13.79 -30.88
C GLY A 142 16.97 14.61 -29.89
N LYS A 143 16.37 15.71 -30.36
CA LYS A 143 15.51 16.59 -29.53
C LYS A 143 14.19 15.91 -29.17
N LYS A 144 13.84 15.88 -27.88
CA LYS A 144 12.56 15.39 -27.37
C LYS A 144 11.43 16.38 -27.70
N GLY A 145 10.50 15.96 -28.54
CA GLY A 145 9.22 16.65 -28.78
C GLY A 145 8.04 15.82 -28.31
N LYS A 146 6.84 16.41 -28.32
CA LYS A 146 5.59 15.64 -28.25
C LYS A 146 5.59 14.66 -29.43
N LEU A 147 5.22 13.40 -29.20
CA LEU A 147 5.26 12.28 -30.18
C LEU A 147 6.65 11.65 -30.45
N SER A 148 7.69 11.92 -29.64
CA SER A 148 8.95 11.19 -29.77
C SER A 148 8.78 9.68 -29.43
N PRO A 149 9.47 8.76 -30.13
CA PRO A 149 9.45 7.33 -29.81
C PRO A 149 9.88 7.07 -28.36
N HIS A 150 9.11 6.24 -27.65
CA HIS A 150 9.41 5.84 -26.26
C HIS A 150 10.22 4.53 -26.20
N TYR A 151 10.42 3.88 -27.34
CA TYR A 151 11.14 2.63 -27.50
C TYR A 151 12.20 2.80 -28.58
N GLY A 152 13.37 2.20 -28.34
CA GLY A 152 14.51 2.22 -29.25
C GLY A 152 14.55 1.01 -30.17
N SER A 153 15.69 0.83 -30.85
CA SER A 153 15.91 -0.28 -31.78
C SER A 153 15.73 -1.64 -31.11
N ILE A 154 15.32 -2.60 -31.93
CA ILE A 154 15.11 -3.99 -31.52
C ILE A 154 16.46 -4.58 -31.10
N SER A 155 16.50 -5.20 -29.91
CA SER A 155 17.67 -5.88 -29.37
C SER A 155 17.32 -7.34 -29.12
N ASN A 156 18.27 -8.24 -29.41
CA ASN A 156 18.15 -9.66 -29.05
C ASN A 156 18.37 -9.84 -27.55
N VAL A 157 17.62 -10.78 -26.96
CA VAL A 157 17.90 -11.25 -25.60
C VAL A 157 19.21 -12.07 -25.63
N GLU A 158 20.29 -11.46 -25.13
CA GLU A 158 21.63 -12.07 -24.98
C GLU A 158 21.96 -12.31 -23.51
N VAL A 159 22.63 -13.44 -23.21
CA VAL A 159 23.10 -13.79 -21.87
C VAL A 159 24.55 -13.30 -21.71
N TYR A 160 24.84 -12.52 -20.68
CA TYR A 160 26.21 -12.25 -20.22
C TYR A 160 26.57 -13.20 -19.08
#